data_AF-A0A329KX02-F1
#
_entry.id   AF-A0A329KX02-F1
#
_cell.length_a   1.000
_cell.length_b   1.000
_cell.length_c   1.000
_cell.angle_alpha   90.00
_cell.angle_beta   90.00
_cell.angle_gamma   90.00
#
_symmetry.space_group_name_H-M   'P 1'
#
loop_
_entity.id
_entity.type
_entity.pdbx_description
1 polymer ?
#
loop_
_entity_poly.entity_id
_entity_poly.type
_entity_poly.pdbx_seq_one_letter_code
_entity_poly.pdbx_strand_id
1 'polypeptide(L)'
;MAGDSGCAATGLVALDALGADGDYRTRKRELVTTTAGAAVAELSLVPPLYVSRTLGAQRRAAPLPVARREAALSRAAGIFADGVIAGLDFETYVALAARISG
;
A
#
# COMPACT_ATOMS: atom_id res chain seq x y z
N MET A 1 -10.75 -3.09 -39.18
CA MET A 1 -9.98 -1.84 -38.96
C MET A 1 -10.37 -1.34 -37.58
N ALA A 2 -9.62 -1.75 -36.57
CA ALA A 2 -8.42 -1.08 -36.07
C ALA A 2 -8.81 -0.05 -35.00
N GLY A 3 -8.49 -0.42 -33.77
CA GLY A 3 -8.71 0.35 -32.54
C GLY A 3 -8.21 -0.46 -31.35
N ASP A 4 -7.05 -1.12 -31.53
CA ASP A 4 -6.22 -1.61 -30.42
C ASP A 4 -5.84 -0.38 -29.59
N SER A 5 -6.70 -0.09 -28.61
CA SER A 5 -6.47 0.99 -27.66
C SER A 5 -5.40 0.45 -26.74
N GLY A 6 -4.17 0.85 -27.06
CA GLY A 6 -2.95 0.32 -26.51
C GLY A 6 -3.05 0.10 -25.00
N CYS A 7 -2.65 -1.10 -24.59
CA CYS A 7 -2.16 -1.38 -23.25
C CYS A 7 -0.97 -0.43 -23.01
N ALA A 8 -1.28 0.80 -22.60
CA ALA A 8 -0.26 1.72 -22.16
C ALA A 8 0.48 1.00 -21.03
N ALA A 9 1.78 0.79 -21.22
CA ALA A 9 2.72 0.46 -20.16
C ALA A 9 2.70 1.63 -19.15
N THR A 10 1.63 1.68 -18.36
CA THR A 10 1.55 2.53 -17.18
C THR A 10 2.47 1.82 -16.20
N GLY A 11 3.63 2.42 -15.96
CA GLY A 11 4.68 1.82 -15.13
C GLY A 11 4.08 1.23 -13.85
N LEU A 12 4.52 0.02 -13.49
CA LEU A 12 4.04 -0.67 -12.30
C LEU A 12 4.14 0.27 -11.09
N VAL A 13 3.07 0.34 -10.30
CA VAL A 13 3.09 1.13 -9.07
C VAL A 13 4.06 0.48 -8.10
N ALA A 14 5.09 1.22 -7.69
CA ALA A 14 6.06 0.76 -6.71
C ALA A 14 5.53 1.01 -5.29
N LEU A 15 5.07 -0.05 -4.62
CA LEU A 15 4.61 -0.03 -3.23
C LEU A 15 5.76 -0.36 -2.29
N ASP A 16 6.33 0.66 -1.66
CA ASP A 16 7.34 0.49 -0.60
C ASP A 16 6.70 -0.06 0.69
N ALA A 17 7.48 -0.72 1.54
CA ALA A 17 6.98 -1.20 2.82
C ALA A 17 6.82 -0.03 3.79
N LEU A 18 5.76 -0.02 4.60
CA LEU A 18 5.55 1.00 5.64
C LEU A 18 5.92 0.44 7.02
N GLY A 19 6.88 1.08 7.67
CA GLY A 19 7.28 0.79 9.05
C GLY A 19 6.92 1.90 10.01
N ALA A 20 7.34 1.74 11.28
CA ALA A 20 7.17 2.76 12.31
C ALA A 20 7.86 4.08 11.97
N ASP A 21 8.94 4.03 11.19
CA ASP A 21 9.75 5.18 10.77
C ASP A 21 9.38 5.69 9.36
N GLY A 22 8.27 5.21 8.78
CA GLY A 22 7.83 5.54 7.43
C GLY A 22 8.25 4.52 6.37
N ASP A 23 8.47 5.00 5.15
CA ASP A 23 8.77 4.17 3.98
C ASP A 23 10.09 3.41 4.14
N TYR A 24 10.07 2.13 3.82
CA TYR A 24 11.22 1.24 3.84
C TYR A 24 11.39 0.56 2.48
N ARG A 25 12.43 1.01 1.77
CA ARG A 25 12.78 0.51 0.45
C ARG A 25 13.63 -0.75 0.52
N THR A 26 13.19 -1.79 -0.16
CA THR A 26 13.93 -3.04 -0.30
C THR A 26 14.34 -3.26 -1.75
N ARG A 27 15.45 -3.98 -1.96
CA ARG A 27 15.84 -4.43 -3.31
C ARG A 27 14.95 -5.57 -3.80
N LYS A 28 14.45 -6.41 -2.90
CA LYS A 28 13.57 -7.53 -3.24
C LYS A 28 12.13 -6.99 -3.36
N ARG A 29 11.57 -7.08 -4.55
CA ARG A 29 10.17 -6.74 -4.84
C ARG A 29 9.47 -7.95 -5.46
N GLU A 30 8.16 -8.00 -5.30
CA GLU A 30 7.30 -9.04 -5.87
C GLU A 30 6.20 -8.39 -6.72
N LEU A 31 5.91 -9.01 -7.87
CA LEU A 31 4.85 -8.53 -8.73
C LEU A 31 3.49 -8.91 -8.15
N VAL A 32 2.63 -7.92 -8.00
CA VAL A 32 1.21 -8.13 -7.74
C VAL A 32 0.51 -8.25 -9.09
N THR A 33 -0.20 -9.36 -9.28
CA THR A 33 -0.92 -9.67 -10.52
C THR A 33 -2.43 -9.70 -10.29
N THR A 34 -3.18 -9.35 -11.32
CA THR A 34 -4.63 -9.59 -11.39
C THR A 34 -4.93 -11.09 -11.44
N THR A 35 -6.19 -11.48 -11.24
CA THR A 35 -6.65 -12.87 -11.41
C THR A 35 -6.38 -13.44 -12.81
N ALA A 36 -6.28 -12.58 -13.83
CA ALA A 36 -5.90 -12.95 -15.19
C ALA A 36 -4.37 -13.02 -15.42
N GLY A 37 -3.55 -12.81 -14.39
CA GLY A 37 -2.08 -12.86 -14.46
C GLY A 37 -1.42 -11.57 -14.95
N ALA A 38 -2.17 -10.51 -15.26
CA ALA A 38 -1.59 -9.23 -15.66
C ALA A 38 -0.95 -8.52 -14.45
N ALA A 39 0.32 -8.12 -14.55
CA ALA A 39 1.02 -7.39 -13.50
C ALA A 39 0.50 -5.94 -13.37
N VAL A 40 0.32 -5.48 -12.13
CA VAL A 40 -0.26 -4.16 -11.86
C VAL A 40 0.51 -3.33 -10.82
N ALA A 41 1.32 -3.98 -9.96
CA ALA A 41 2.17 -3.29 -9.00
C ALA A 41 3.42 -4.11 -8.65
N GLU A 42 4.43 -3.44 -8.09
CA GLU A 42 5.59 -4.07 -7.44
C GLU A 42 5.56 -3.79 -5.95
N LEU A 43 5.46 -4.84 -5.13
CA LEU A 43 5.43 -4.75 -3.67
C LEU A 43 6.79 -5.07 -3.07
N SER A 44 7.29 -4.22 -2.17
CA SER A 44 8.50 -4.50 -1.40
C SER A 44 8.35 -5.73 -0.49
N LEU A 45 9.30 -6.66 -0.60
CA LEU A 45 9.46 -7.76 0.35
C LEU A 45 10.51 -7.43 1.40
N VAL A 46 10.09 -7.36 2.66
CA VAL A 46 10.95 -7.03 3.79
C VAL A 46 11.66 -8.26 4.39
N PRO A 47 12.92 -8.12 4.86
CA PRO A 47 13.60 -9.22 5.54
C PRO A 47 12.89 -9.66 6.83
N PRO A 48 12.95 -10.94 7.23
CA PRO A 48 12.34 -11.42 8.48
C PRO A 48 12.77 -10.63 9.72
N LEU A 49 14.03 -10.18 9.77
CA LEU A 49 14.52 -9.35 10.88
C LEU A 49 13.79 -8.00 10.97
N TYR A 50 13.46 -7.39 9.84
CA TYR A 50 12.69 -6.14 9.81
C TYR A 50 11.27 -6.36 10.32
N VAL A 51 10.63 -7.48 9.93
CA VAL A 51 9.30 -7.88 10.44
C VAL A 51 9.33 -8.04 11.95
N SER A 52 10.28 -8.83 12.48
CA SER A 52 10.41 -9.07 13.93
C SER A 52 10.64 -7.78 14.72
N ARG A 53 11.47 -6.85 14.19
CA ARG A 53 11.71 -5.55 14.83
C ARG A 53 10.47 -4.66 14.83
N THR A 54 9.76 -4.59 13.69
CA THR A 54 8.55 -3.76 13.54
C THR A 54 7.42 -4.27 14.44
N LEU A 55 7.18 -5.60 14.46
CA LEU A 55 6.21 -6.21 15.37
C LEU A 55 6.60 -6.01 16.85
N GLY A 56 7.89 -6.11 17.16
CA GLY A 56 8.40 -5.82 18.50
C GLY A 56 8.14 -4.38 18.93
N ALA A 57 8.32 -3.41 18.03
CA ALA A 57 8.01 -2.00 18.29
C ALA A 57 6.50 -1.78 18.51
N GLN A 58 5.65 -2.35 17.65
CA GLN A 58 4.20 -2.28 17.80
C GLN A 58 3.71 -2.85 19.14
N ARG A 59 4.25 -4.00 19.56
CA ARG A 59 3.89 -4.63 20.86
C ARG A 59 4.30 -3.80 22.08
N ARG A 60 5.36 -2.99 21.96
CA ARG A 60 5.82 -2.10 23.05
C ARG A 60 5.07 -0.77 23.07
N ALA A 61 4.36 -0.43 22.00
CA ALA A 61 3.62 0.83 21.94
C ALA A 61 2.50 0.81 22.99
N ALA A 62 2.47 1.82 23.85
CA ALA A 62 1.39 1.99 24.80
C ALA A 62 0.07 2.23 24.03
N PRO A 63 -1.03 1.55 24.40
CA PRO A 63 -2.32 1.78 23.77
C PRO A 63 -2.71 3.27 23.85
N LEU A 64 -3.24 3.81 22.75
CA LEU A 64 -3.74 5.17 22.75
C LEU A 64 -4.88 5.31 23.80
N PRO A 65 -4.87 6.35 24.66
CA PRO A 65 -5.95 6.59 25.62
C PRO A 65 -7.31 6.65 24.92
N VAL A 66 -8.36 6.08 25.53
CA VAL A 66 -9.70 5.94 24.92
C VAL A 66 -10.20 7.28 24.38
N ALA A 67 -10.08 8.36 25.14
CA ALA A 67 -10.50 9.71 24.76
C ALA A 67 -9.79 10.27 23.50
N ARG A 68 -8.66 9.69 23.08
CA ARG A 68 -7.93 10.09 21.88
C ARG A 68 -8.16 9.17 20.68
N ARG A 69 -8.79 8.00 20.88
CA ARG A 69 -8.97 7.00 19.81
C ARG A 69 -9.92 7.47 18.73
N GLU A 70 -11.03 8.09 19.10
CA GLU A 70 -12.00 8.65 18.14
C GLU A 70 -11.33 9.65 17.21
N ALA A 71 -10.63 10.65 17.77
CA ALA A 71 -9.92 11.64 16.99
C ALA A 71 -8.82 11.02 16.10
N ALA A 72 -8.13 9.98 16.58
CA ALA A 72 -7.13 9.28 15.76
C ALA A 72 -7.75 8.51 14.59
N LEU A 73 -8.88 7.82 14.81
CA LEU A 73 -9.61 7.11 13.76
C LEU A 73 -10.24 8.08 12.75
N SER A 74 -10.79 9.20 13.21
CA SER A 74 -11.32 10.24 12.32
C SER A 74 -10.23 10.84 11.43
N ARG A 75 -9.03 11.11 11.98
CA ARG A 75 -7.88 11.51 11.16
C ARG A 75 -7.46 10.43 10.17
N ALA A 76 -7.44 9.16 10.59
CA ALA A 76 -7.11 8.06 9.69
C ALA A 76 -8.13 7.92 8.54
N ALA A 77 -9.42 8.12 8.82
CA ALA A 77 -10.48 8.15 7.82
C ALA A 77 -10.27 9.30 6.81
N GLY A 78 -9.91 10.50 7.27
CA GLY A 78 -9.56 11.61 6.38
C GLY A 78 -8.33 11.32 5.52
N ILE A 79 -7.28 10.73 6.08
CA ILE A 79 -6.10 10.28 5.32
C ILE A 79 -6.48 9.23 4.27
N PHE A 80 -7.38 8.31 4.61
CA PHE A 80 -7.84 7.27 3.68
C PHE A 80 -8.68 7.83 2.53
N ALA A 81 -9.58 8.77 2.81
CA ALA A 81 -10.49 9.34 1.81
C ALA A 81 -9.79 10.36 0.91
N ASP A 82 -8.94 11.22 1.48
CA ASP A 82 -8.42 12.40 0.79
C ASP A 82 -6.89 12.40 0.63
N GLY A 83 -6.19 11.48 1.31
CA GLY A 83 -4.74 11.39 1.28
C GLY A 83 -4.22 10.71 0.01
N VAL A 84 -2.98 11.03 -0.33
CA VAL A 84 -2.21 10.34 -1.37
C VAL A 84 -1.16 9.46 -0.71
N ILE A 85 -1.27 8.15 -0.88
CA ILE A 85 -0.38 7.16 -0.25
C ILE A 85 0.33 6.36 -1.35
N ALA A 86 1.66 6.30 -1.29
CA ALA A 86 2.48 5.68 -2.34
C ALA A 86 2.16 6.20 -3.77
N GLY A 87 1.79 7.48 -3.87
CA GLY A 87 1.39 8.11 -5.13
C GLY A 87 -0.02 7.76 -5.61
N LEU A 88 -0.80 7.04 -4.81
CA LEU A 88 -2.19 6.67 -5.10
C LEU A 88 -3.13 7.55 -4.30
N ASP A 89 -3.99 8.30 -5.00
CA ASP A 89 -5.21 8.85 -4.41
C ASP A 89 -6.26 7.74 -4.23
N PHE A 90 -7.38 8.09 -3.61
CA PHE A 90 -8.44 7.14 -3.29
C PHE A 90 -9.00 6.43 -4.53
N GLU A 91 -9.33 7.17 -5.59
CA GLU A 91 -9.92 6.60 -6.82
C GLU A 91 -8.95 5.65 -7.54
N THR A 92 -7.66 6.04 -7.62
CA THR A 92 -6.62 5.20 -8.22
C THR A 92 -6.38 3.95 -7.39
N TYR A 93 -6.39 4.06 -6.06
CA TYR A 93 -6.30 2.92 -5.15
C TYR A 93 -7.47 1.94 -5.35
N VAL A 94 -8.71 2.43 -5.37
CA VAL A 94 -9.91 1.59 -5.54
C VAL A 94 -9.88 0.88 -6.89
N ALA A 95 -9.57 1.59 -7.97
CA ALA A 95 -9.46 1.00 -9.30
C ALA A 95 -8.37 -0.09 -9.38
N LEU A 96 -7.20 0.15 -8.76
CA LEU A 96 -6.10 -0.82 -8.71
C LEU A 96 -6.47 -2.06 -7.89
N ALA A 97 -7.06 -1.88 -6.70
CA ALA A 97 -7.48 -2.97 -5.82
C ALA A 97 -8.60 -3.81 -6.43
N ALA A 98 -9.57 -3.18 -7.10
CA ALA A 98 -10.63 -3.88 -7.84
C ALA A 98 -10.04 -4.77 -8.95
N ARG A 99 -9.08 -4.26 -9.73
CA ARG A 99 -8.41 -5.05 -10.78
C ARG A 99 -7.67 -6.28 -10.25
N ILE A 100 -7.13 -6.21 -9.02
CA ILE A 100 -6.43 -7.35 -8.40
C ILE A 100 -7.42 -8.44 -8.01
N SER A 101 -8.58 -8.06 -7.46
CA SER A 101 -9.55 -8.99 -6.88
C SER A 101 -10.57 -9.54 -7.88
N GLY A 102 -10.82 -8.83 -9.00
CA GLY A 102 -11.80 -9.22 -10.02
C GLY A 102 -13.17 -8.62 -9.78
#